data_AF-U2LGG0-F1
#
_entry.id   AF-U2LGG0-F1
#
_cell.length_a   1.000
_cell.length_b   1.000
_cell.length_c   1.000
_cell.angle_alpha   90.00
_cell.angle_beta   90.00
_cell.angle_gamma   90.00
#
_symmetry.space_group_name_H-M   'P 1'
#
loop_
_entity.id
_entity.type
_entity.pdbx_description
1 polymer ?
#
loop_
_entity_poly.entity_id
_entity_poly.type
_entity_poly.pdbx_seq_one_letter_code
_entity_poly.pdbx_strand_id
1 'polypeptide(L)'
;MTELKNRNEADVIVRAAGRTDSLYWGFNRTRAGQLDFYGKLEDITDGVLAARQTLDGSPYFSSAWYTYADEALCRDIRVYLANDFEIADADTFAFLTHVGALLLAVESGDSLLVAELLARRTALFMKFPQLTLFIVKPVAAEALFAWLYGRTHSDTAAFTALYKTNALLGAGKTDTGFLLYCAAKDVLKPDTANETPEQMFIRYFKKRNAVFTIGIVGTNFYGWNDGSDFLGDTLSEKIGDDILAGTQKVRDAKKKLYASLRVSVQAEPYNPHDANAISVSAEDVCAKVLGNAGLQRAGYIRATGAAILRAAKPNTFRFNARLARIGDMQNGRGGIVVRVEV
;
A
#
# COMPACT_ATOMS: atom_id res chain seq x y z
N MET A 1 -34.03 -17.59 -7.44
CA MET A 1 -32.90 -18.52 -7.61
C MET A 1 -31.81 -17.76 -8.32
N THR A 2 -30.80 -17.33 -7.58
CA THR A 2 -29.62 -16.62 -8.10
C THR A 2 -28.73 -17.67 -8.78
N GLU A 3 -28.59 -17.59 -10.10
CA GLU A 3 -27.64 -18.43 -10.83
C GLU A 3 -26.24 -18.19 -10.27
N LEU A 4 -25.61 -19.23 -9.71
CA LEU A 4 -24.16 -19.26 -9.57
C LEU A 4 -23.59 -19.24 -11.00
N LYS A 5 -23.26 -18.06 -11.50
CA LYS A 5 -22.40 -17.91 -12.68
C LYS A 5 -21.10 -18.67 -12.45
N ASN A 6 -20.70 -19.46 -13.43
CA ASN A 6 -19.55 -20.36 -13.30
C ASN A 6 -18.29 -19.56 -12.99
N ARG A 7 -17.49 -20.06 -12.05
CA ARG A 7 -16.22 -19.48 -11.60
C ARG A 7 -15.17 -19.36 -12.72
N ASN A 8 -15.40 -20.02 -13.85
CA ASN A 8 -14.57 -20.01 -15.07
C ASN A 8 -14.99 -18.96 -16.12
N GLU A 9 -16.01 -18.13 -15.84
CA GLU A 9 -16.57 -17.13 -16.77
C GLU A 9 -15.81 -15.78 -16.79
N ALA A 10 -14.71 -15.65 -16.04
CA ALA A 10 -13.95 -14.41 -16.06
C ALA A 10 -13.27 -14.22 -17.43
N ASP A 11 -13.54 -13.12 -18.14
CA ASP A 11 -12.88 -12.84 -19.42
C ASP A 11 -11.39 -12.57 -19.23
N VAL A 12 -11.05 -11.89 -18.13
CA VAL A 12 -9.68 -11.57 -17.72
C VAL A 12 -9.45 -12.03 -16.29
N ILE A 13 -8.33 -12.68 -16.04
CA ILE A 13 -7.89 -13.11 -14.71
C ILE A 13 -6.54 -12.44 -14.42
N VAL A 14 -6.50 -11.64 -13.37
CA VAL A 14 -5.26 -11.12 -12.80
C VAL A 14 -4.82 -12.06 -11.70
N ARG A 15 -3.64 -12.65 -11.83
CA ARG A 15 -3.03 -13.52 -10.82
C ARG A 15 -1.89 -12.78 -10.12
N ALA A 16 -1.82 -12.89 -8.80
CA ALA A 16 -0.63 -12.58 -8.02
C ALA A 16 -0.13 -13.86 -7.33
N ALA A 17 0.91 -14.47 -7.88
CA ALA A 17 1.48 -15.73 -7.38
C ALA A 17 2.50 -15.46 -6.27
N GLY A 18 2.23 -16.00 -5.09
CA GLY A 18 3.18 -16.09 -3.99
C GLY A 18 3.98 -17.39 -4.03
N ARG A 19 4.72 -17.68 -2.96
CA ARG A 19 5.53 -18.90 -2.86
C ARG A 19 4.68 -20.16 -2.67
N THR A 20 3.64 -20.06 -1.87
CA THR A 20 2.81 -21.19 -1.43
C THR A 20 1.36 -21.08 -1.86
N ASP A 21 0.94 -19.92 -2.33
CA ASP A 21 -0.44 -19.59 -2.68
C ASP A 21 -0.49 -18.63 -3.88
N SER A 22 -1.67 -18.46 -4.45
CA SER A 22 -1.92 -17.47 -5.49
C SER A 22 -3.25 -16.76 -5.22
N LEU A 23 -3.28 -15.47 -5.50
CA LEU A 23 -4.49 -14.66 -5.47
C LEU A 23 -4.97 -14.44 -6.91
N TYR A 24 -6.28 -14.44 -7.09
CA TYR A 24 -6.91 -14.30 -8.39
C TYR A 24 -8.04 -13.28 -8.32
N TRP A 25 -8.09 -12.39 -9.32
CA TRP A 25 -9.18 -11.44 -9.50
C TRP A 25 -9.68 -11.49 -10.93
N GLY A 26 -11.00 -11.56 -11.08
CA GLY A 26 -11.66 -11.62 -12.38
C GLY A 26 -12.14 -10.25 -12.84
N PHE A 27 -12.11 -10.04 -14.15
CA PHE A 27 -12.78 -8.93 -14.83
C PHE A 27 -13.55 -9.45 -16.03
N ASN A 28 -14.70 -8.84 -16.30
CA ASN A 28 -15.54 -9.16 -17.45
C ASN A 28 -15.78 -7.94 -18.32
N ARG A 29 -16.07 -8.19 -19.59
CA ARG A 29 -16.62 -7.17 -20.48
C ARG A 29 -18.14 -7.15 -20.29
N THR A 30 -18.66 -5.98 -19.95
CA THR A 30 -20.11 -5.74 -19.96
C THR A 30 -20.64 -5.77 -21.39
N ARG A 31 -21.97 -5.88 -21.55
CA ARG A 31 -22.64 -5.78 -22.86
C ARG A 31 -22.32 -4.48 -23.62
N ALA A 32 -21.97 -3.42 -22.89
CA ALA A 32 -21.58 -2.13 -23.46
C ALA A 32 -20.09 -2.07 -23.84
N GLY A 33 -19.35 -3.16 -23.71
CA GLY A 33 -17.92 -3.23 -24.02
C GLY A 33 -17.00 -2.73 -22.89
N GLN A 34 -17.57 -2.26 -21.77
CA GLN A 34 -16.78 -1.72 -20.65
C GLN A 34 -16.22 -2.85 -19.77
N LEU A 35 -14.99 -2.68 -19.29
CA LEU A 35 -14.37 -3.57 -18.32
C LEU A 35 -15.01 -3.38 -16.93
N ASP A 36 -15.42 -4.46 -16.29
CA ASP A 36 -16.02 -4.47 -14.95
C ASP A 36 -15.34 -5.50 -14.04
N PHE A 37 -15.35 -5.24 -12.73
CA PHE A 37 -14.74 -6.12 -11.74
C PHE A 37 -15.68 -7.26 -11.39
N TYR A 38 -15.25 -8.49 -11.67
CA TYR A 38 -16.04 -9.67 -11.33
C TYR A 38 -15.89 -10.05 -9.85
N GLY A 39 -14.71 -9.82 -9.27
CA GLY A 39 -14.43 -10.15 -7.88
C GLY A 39 -13.17 -10.99 -7.69
N LYS A 40 -12.91 -11.36 -6.44
CA LYS A 40 -11.89 -12.36 -6.10
C LYS A 40 -12.36 -13.74 -6.57
N LEU A 41 -11.47 -14.50 -7.17
CA LEU A 41 -11.72 -15.84 -7.66
C LEU A 41 -11.06 -16.86 -6.72
N GLU A 42 -11.76 -17.96 -6.51
CA GLU A 42 -11.29 -19.11 -5.73
C GLU A 42 -11.20 -20.33 -6.65
N ASP A 43 -10.35 -21.31 -6.32
CA ASP A 43 -10.21 -22.59 -7.00
C ASP A 43 -9.80 -22.52 -8.50
N ILE A 44 -9.06 -21.49 -8.91
CA ILE A 44 -8.50 -21.40 -10.27
C ILE A 44 -7.39 -22.44 -10.44
N THR A 45 -7.56 -23.33 -11.42
CA THR A 45 -6.59 -24.38 -11.72
C THR A 45 -5.59 -23.93 -12.79
N ASP A 46 -4.37 -24.49 -12.76
CA ASP A 46 -3.35 -24.21 -13.76
C ASP A 46 -3.80 -24.57 -15.19
N GLY A 47 -4.68 -25.57 -15.35
CA GLY A 47 -5.27 -25.91 -16.65
C GLY A 47 -6.10 -24.78 -17.27
N VAL A 48 -6.84 -24.03 -16.44
CA VAL A 48 -7.62 -22.86 -16.90
C VAL A 48 -6.69 -21.73 -17.37
N LEU A 49 -5.57 -21.53 -16.67
CA LEU A 49 -4.59 -20.49 -17.01
C LEU A 49 -3.76 -20.86 -18.24
N ALA A 50 -3.37 -22.12 -18.37
CA ALA A 50 -2.56 -22.61 -19.49
C ALA A 50 -3.27 -22.51 -20.84
N ALA A 51 -4.59 -22.55 -20.83
CA ALA A 51 -5.41 -22.40 -22.04
C ALA A 51 -5.64 -20.94 -22.46
N ARG A 52 -5.09 -19.95 -21.74
CA ARG A 52 -5.33 -18.52 -21.93
C ARG A 52 -4.12 -17.78 -22.48
N GLN A 53 -4.37 -16.68 -23.17
CA GLN A 53 -3.32 -15.75 -23.55
C GLN A 53 -2.75 -15.07 -22.30
N THR A 54 -1.43 -14.94 -22.21
CA THR A 54 -0.76 -14.37 -21.04
C THR A 54 -0.13 -13.02 -21.39
N LEU A 55 -0.36 -12.03 -20.55
CA LEU A 55 0.38 -10.77 -20.53
C LEU A 55 1.16 -10.67 -19.22
N ASP A 56 2.40 -10.22 -19.32
CA ASP A 56 3.19 -9.88 -18.15
C ASP A 56 2.61 -8.64 -17.46
N GLY A 57 2.65 -8.65 -16.12
CA GLY A 57 2.40 -7.45 -15.34
C GLY A 57 3.42 -6.37 -15.68
N SER A 58 2.98 -5.11 -15.70
CA SER A 58 3.89 -3.97 -15.88
C SER A 58 4.94 -3.95 -14.77
N PRO A 59 6.20 -3.54 -15.04
CA PRO A 59 7.21 -3.34 -14.00
C PRO A 59 6.84 -2.21 -13.04
N TYR A 60 5.70 -1.54 -13.22
CA TYR A 60 5.12 -0.48 -12.41
C TYR A 60 5.20 -0.64 -10.87
N PHE A 61 5.20 -1.88 -10.39
CA PHE A 61 5.52 -2.22 -9.02
C PHE A 61 6.40 -3.47 -9.01
N SER A 62 7.46 -3.45 -8.22
CA SER A 62 8.19 -4.66 -7.84
C SER A 62 8.61 -4.58 -6.39
N SER A 63 8.36 -5.65 -5.63
CA SER A 63 8.87 -5.78 -4.27
C SER A 63 10.40 -5.73 -4.23
N ALA A 64 11.09 -6.04 -5.35
CA ALA A 64 12.55 -6.00 -5.45
C ALA A 64 13.12 -4.57 -5.39
N TRP A 65 12.29 -3.55 -5.57
CA TRP A 65 12.72 -2.14 -5.43
C TRP A 65 12.88 -1.70 -3.97
N TYR A 66 12.39 -2.50 -3.04
CA TYR A 66 12.42 -2.21 -1.61
C TYR A 66 13.55 -3.00 -0.96
N THR A 67 14.25 -2.40 0.01
CA THR A 67 15.14 -3.15 0.91
C THR A 67 14.36 -4.26 1.61
N TYR A 68 13.13 -3.94 2.00
CA TYR A 68 12.17 -4.88 2.55
C TYR A 68 10.74 -4.51 2.15
N ALA A 69 9.94 -5.52 1.81
CA ALA A 69 8.49 -5.43 1.73
C ALA A 69 7.89 -6.67 2.39
N ASP A 70 6.72 -6.50 3.01
CA ASP A 70 5.94 -7.60 3.59
C ASP A 70 5.77 -8.74 2.56
N GLU A 71 5.80 -9.99 3.02
CA GLU A 71 5.70 -11.18 2.16
C GLU A 71 4.41 -11.17 1.34
N ALA A 72 3.33 -10.61 1.89
CA ALA A 72 2.07 -10.44 1.17
C ALA A 72 2.22 -9.67 -0.15
N LEU A 73 3.20 -8.77 -0.25
CA LEU A 73 3.50 -7.95 -1.43
C LEU A 73 4.53 -8.59 -2.38
N CYS A 74 5.22 -9.65 -1.95
CA CYS A 74 6.25 -10.33 -2.74
C CYS A 74 5.61 -11.35 -3.71
N ARG A 75 4.82 -10.88 -4.68
CA ARG A 75 4.09 -11.74 -5.62
C ARG A 75 4.42 -11.44 -7.09
N ASP A 76 4.45 -12.48 -7.91
CA ASP A 76 4.57 -12.38 -9.37
C ASP A 76 3.19 -12.11 -9.97
N ILE A 77 3.04 -10.96 -10.65
CA ILE A 77 1.76 -10.51 -11.18
C ILE A 77 1.68 -10.82 -12.67
N ARG A 78 0.64 -11.54 -13.08
CA ARG A 78 0.36 -11.85 -14.48
C ARG A 78 -1.10 -11.67 -14.80
N VAL A 79 -1.39 -11.39 -16.07
CA VAL A 79 -2.76 -11.24 -16.57
C VAL A 79 -3.02 -12.32 -17.60
N TYR A 80 -4.15 -13.01 -17.46
CA TYR A 80 -4.60 -14.08 -18.34
C TYR A 80 -5.91 -13.68 -19.01
N LEU A 81 -5.94 -13.71 -20.33
CA LEU A 81 -7.09 -13.32 -21.14
C LEU A 81 -7.73 -14.57 -21.74
N ALA A 82 -9.06 -14.62 -21.79
CA ALA A 82 -9.75 -15.59 -22.63
C ALA A 82 -9.28 -15.47 -24.08
N ASN A 83 -9.27 -16.58 -24.82
CA ASN A 83 -8.63 -16.63 -26.15
C ASN A 83 -9.31 -15.74 -27.20
N ASP A 84 -10.58 -15.43 -26.99
CA ASP A 84 -11.42 -14.55 -27.80
C ASP A 84 -11.52 -13.12 -27.23
N PHE A 85 -10.81 -12.82 -26.14
CA PHE A 85 -10.81 -11.48 -25.56
C PHE A 85 -9.92 -10.52 -26.36
N GLU A 86 -10.53 -9.66 -27.16
CA GLU A 86 -9.82 -8.60 -27.88
C GLU A 86 -9.69 -7.33 -27.04
N ILE A 87 -8.47 -6.88 -26.75
CA ILE A 87 -8.25 -5.65 -25.97
C ILE A 87 -8.69 -4.44 -26.80
N ALA A 88 -9.69 -3.71 -26.29
CA ALA A 88 -10.40 -2.68 -27.07
C ALA A 88 -9.51 -1.48 -27.44
N ASP A 89 -8.61 -1.06 -26.55
CA ASP A 89 -7.76 0.10 -26.73
C ASP A 89 -6.49 0.06 -25.84
N ALA A 90 -5.59 1.00 -26.08
CA ALA A 90 -4.33 1.13 -25.34
C ALA A 90 -4.53 1.43 -23.85
N ASP A 91 -5.64 2.09 -23.48
CA ASP A 91 -5.92 2.44 -22.09
C ASP A 91 -6.38 1.22 -21.29
N THR A 92 -7.16 0.35 -21.90
CA THR A 92 -7.58 -0.94 -21.36
C THR A 92 -6.36 -1.85 -21.19
N PHE A 93 -5.48 -1.91 -22.20
CA PHE A 93 -4.21 -2.64 -22.09
C PHE A 93 -3.36 -2.12 -20.91
N ALA A 94 -3.16 -0.80 -20.84
CA ALA A 94 -2.39 -0.17 -19.79
C ALA A 94 -3.03 -0.41 -18.41
N PHE A 95 -4.35 -0.29 -18.29
CA PHE A 95 -5.05 -0.56 -17.03
C PHE A 95 -4.85 -2.00 -16.57
N LEU A 96 -5.10 -2.99 -17.44
CA LEU A 96 -4.98 -4.41 -17.10
C LEU A 96 -3.57 -4.79 -16.66
N THR A 97 -2.54 -4.24 -17.30
CA THR A 97 -1.13 -4.51 -16.93
C THR A 97 -0.69 -3.84 -15.63
N HIS A 98 -1.43 -2.83 -15.13
CA HIS A 98 -1.07 -2.08 -13.91
C HIS A 98 -1.97 -2.38 -12.71
N VAL A 99 -3.22 -2.81 -12.94
CA VAL A 99 -4.24 -2.99 -11.88
C VAL A 99 -3.85 -4.07 -10.88
N GLY A 100 -3.07 -5.09 -11.28
CA GLY A 100 -2.63 -6.16 -10.37
C GLY A 100 -1.81 -5.66 -9.19
N ALA A 101 -0.97 -4.63 -9.39
CA ALA A 101 -0.20 -4.04 -8.29
C ALA A 101 -1.11 -3.31 -7.30
N LEU A 102 -2.12 -2.60 -7.81
CA LEU A 102 -3.10 -1.89 -6.99
C LEU A 102 -3.97 -2.88 -6.21
N LEU A 103 -4.47 -3.94 -6.85
CA LEU A 103 -5.22 -5.01 -6.21
C LEU A 103 -4.41 -5.68 -5.10
N LEU A 104 -3.14 -5.96 -5.35
CA LEU A 104 -2.25 -6.56 -4.36
C LEU A 104 -2.03 -5.64 -3.15
N ALA A 105 -1.81 -4.35 -3.39
CA ALA A 105 -1.66 -3.37 -2.31
C ALA A 105 -2.94 -3.25 -1.47
N VAL A 106 -4.12 -3.21 -2.11
CA VAL A 106 -5.43 -3.22 -1.43
C VAL A 106 -5.62 -4.50 -0.61
N GLU A 107 -5.39 -5.67 -1.20
CA GLU A 107 -5.53 -6.97 -0.52
C GLU A 107 -4.59 -7.08 0.68
N SER A 108 -3.36 -6.59 0.55
CA SER A 108 -2.39 -6.59 1.65
C SER A 108 -2.78 -5.63 2.78
N GLY A 109 -3.65 -4.65 2.53
CA GLY A 109 -3.96 -3.56 3.45
C GLY A 109 -2.86 -2.49 3.56
N ASP A 110 -1.98 -2.37 2.57
CA ASP A 110 -0.97 -1.31 2.53
C ASP A 110 -1.57 -0.01 1.95
N SER A 111 -2.26 0.74 2.80
CA SER A 111 -2.98 1.96 2.46
C SER A 111 -2.08 3.04 1.81
N LEU A 112 -0.85 3.17 2.29
CA LEU A 112 0.12 4.12 1.74
C LEU A 112 0.61 3.69 0.37
N LEU A 113 0.90 2.39 0.17
CA LEU A 113 1.28 1.88 -1.14
C LEU A 113 0.15 2.05 -2.15
N VAL A 114 -1.11 1.85 -1.76
CA VAL A 114 -2.26 2.14 -2.62
C VAL A 114 -2.24 3.59 -3.10
N ALA A 115 -2.05 4.55 -2.20
CA ALA A 115 -1.96 5.96 -2.57
C ALA A 115 -0.75 6.26 -3.47
N GLU A 116 0.41 5.67 -3.16
CA GLU A 116 1.65 5.82 -3.94
C GLU A 116 1.47 5.28 -5.37
N LEU A 117 0.94 4.08 -5.53
CA LEU A 117 0.66 3.52 -6.84
C LEU A 117 -0.29 4.46 -7.59
N LEU A 118 -1.45 4.79 -7.03
CA LEU A 118 -2.38 5.71 -7.68
C LEU A 118 -1.69 7.00 -8.14
N ALA A 119 -0.85 7.62 -7.31
CA ALA A 119 -0.13 8.85 -7.66
C ALA A 119 0.76 8.73 -8.92
N ARG A 120 1.44 7.60 -9.10
CA ARG A 120 2.31 7.35 -10.27
C ARG A 120 1.55 7.23 -11.60
N ARG A 121 0.27 6.88 -11.55
CA ARG A 121 -0.57 6.56 -12.72
C ARG A 121 -2.00 7.09 -12.58
N THR A 122 -2.21 8.21 -11.89
CA THR A 122 -3.57 8.69 -11.60
C THR A 122 -4.35 8.97 -12.89
N ALA A 123 -3.69 9.54 -13.89
CA ALA A 123 -4.25 9.77 -15.22
C ALA A 123 -4.81 8.50 -15.87
N LEU A 124 -4.11 7.37 -15.74
CA LEU A 124 -4.54 6.08 -16.29
C LEU A 124 -5.75 5.54 -15.53
N PHE A 125 -5.67 5.45 -14.20
CA PHE A 125 -6.75 4.90 -13.39
C PHE A 125 -8.04 5.74 -13.48
N MET A 126 -7.92 7.06 -13.65
CA MET A 126 -9.07 7.94 -13.84
C MET A 126 -9.77 7.78 -15.19
N LYS A 127 -9.20 7.02 -16.15
CA LYS A 127 -9.94 6.59 -17.35
C LYS A 127 -10.97 5.50 -17.04
N PHE A 128 -10.81 4.82 -15.90
CA PHE A 128 -11.73 3.79 -15.39
C PHE A 128 -12.20 4.18 -13.97
N PRO A 129 -12.89 5.32 -13.79
CA PRO A 129 -13.09 5.92 -12.48
C PRO A 129 -13.97 5.06 -11.59
N GLN A 130 -15.09 4.54 -12.08
CA GLN A 130 -15.99 3.69 -11.27
C GLN A 130 -15.29 2.41 -10.79
N LEU A 131 -14.59 1.75 -11.71
CA LEU A 131 -13.81 0.55 -11.44
C LEU A 131 -12.70 0.82 -10.41
N THR A 132 -11.94 1.89 -10.60
CA THR A 132 -10.86 2.27 -9.67
C THR A 132 -11.41 2.60 -8.29
N LEU A 133 -12.48 3.41 -8.21
CA LEU A 133 -13.13 3.75 -6.94
C LEU A 133 -13.61 2.49 -6.21
N PHE A 134 -14.20 1.53 -6.93
CA PHE A 134 -14.62 0.25 -6.37
C PHE A 134 -13.44 -0.54 -5.79
N ILE A 135 -12.36 -0.68 -6.56
CA ILE A 135 -11.16 -1.44 -6.16
C ILE A 135 -10.54 -0.87 -4.88
N VAL A 136 -10.39 0.45 -4.78
CA VAL A 136 -9.68 1.08 -3.64
C VAL A 136 -10.58 1.34 -2.44
N LYS A 137 -11.91 1.25 -2.61
CA LYS A 137 -12.92 1.52 -1.56
C LYS A 137 -12.60 0.89 -0.20
N PRO A 138 -12.14 -0.37 -0.10
CA PRO A 138 -11.91 -1.02 1.20
C PRO A 138 -10.87 -0.34 2.08
N VAL A 139 -9.90 0.37 1.49
CA VAL A 139 -8.78 1.01 2.20
C VAL A 139 -8.70 2.51 1.94
N ALA A 140 -9.71 3.09 1.28
CA ALA A 140 -9.65 4.45 0.75
C ALA A 140 -9.52 5.52 1.84
N ALA A 141 -10.16 5.34 2.99
CA ALA A 141 -10.11 6.31 4.09
C ALA A 141 -8.70 6.37 4.70
N GLU A 142 -8.13 5.21 5.00
CA GLU A 142 -6.77 5.02 5.51
C GLU A 142 -5.73 5.49 4.49
N ALA A 143 -5.92 5.17 3.22
CA ALA A 143 -5.04 5.59 2.13
C ALA A 143 -5.06 7.10 1.95
N LEU A 144 -6.23 7.74 2.04
CA LEU A 144 -6.34 9.20 2.02
C LEU A 144 -5.63 9.83 3.22
N PHE A 145 -5.82 9.27 4.43
CA PHE A 145 -5.13 9.75 5.62
C PHE A 145 -3.60 9.66 5.46
N ALA A 146 -3.10 8.49 5.04
CA ALA A 146 -1.68 8.28 4.81
C ALA A 146 -1.12 9.20 3.70
N TRP A 147 -1.90 9.41 2.63
CA TRP A 147 -1.53 10.32 1.54
C TRP A 147 -1.43 11.78 1.97
N LEU A 148 -2.35 12.26 2.81
CA LEU A 148 -2.41 13.66 3.26
C LEU A 148 -1.50 13.94 4.45
N TYR A 149 -1.37 13.00 5.38
CA TYR A 149 -0.73 13.25 6.67
C TYR A 149 0.44 12.31 6.97
N GLY A 150 0.69 11.31 6.13
CA GLY A 150 1.66 10.25 6.38
C GLY A 150 2.93 10.24 5.51
N ARG A 151 2.99 11.01 4.42
CA ARG A 151 4.19 11.11 3.56
C ARG A 151 5.09 12.30 3.92
N THR A 152 6.36 12.18 3.55
CA THR A 152 7.44 13.15 3.86
C THR A 152 7.17 14.57 3.36
N HIS A 153 6.47 14.71 2.22
CA HIS A 153 6.22 16.01 1.56
C HIS A 153 4.74 16.26 1.25
N SER A 154 3.88 16.06 2.23
CA SER A 154 2.45 16.34 2.07
C SER A 154 2.09 17.82 2.21
N ASP A 155 1.52 18.39 1.15
CA ASP A 155 0.72 19.61 1.22
C ASP A 155 -0.78 19.25 1.21
N THR A 156 -1.51 19.80 2.17
CA THR A 156 -2.96 19.59 2.33
C THR A 156 -3.78 20.80 1.86
N ALA A 157 -3.16 21.88 1.39
CA ALA A 157 -3.87 23.09 0.96
C ALA A 157 -4.82 22.81 -0.22
N ALA A 158 -4.32 22.12 -1.25
CA ALA A 158 -5.13 21.73 -2.40
C ALA A 158 -6.32 20.85 -2.00
N PHE A 159 -6.09 19.87 -1.11
CA PHE A 159 -7.16 19.01 -0.61
C PHE A 159 -8.16 19.77 0.25
N THR A 160 -7.70 20.67 1.12
CA THR A 160 -8.57 21.49 1.98
C THR A 160 -9.48 22.39 1.14
N ALA A 161 -8.95 22.99 0.07
CA ALA A 161 -9.75 23.79 -0.86
C ALA A 161 -10.80 22.93 -1.57
N LEU A 162 -10.41 21.72 -2.00
CA LEU A 162 -11.32 20.76 -2.62
C LEU A 162 -12.42 20.31 -1.65
N TYR A 163 -12.06 19.98 -0.42
CA TYR A 163 -12.96 19.53 0.63
C TYR A 163 -14.03 20.58 0.94
N LYS A 164 -13.62 21.84 1.13
CA LYS A 164 -14.54 22.96 1.43
C LYS A 164 -15.51 23.26 0.30
N THR A 165 -15.04 23.19 -0.94
CA THR A 165 -15.87 23.50 -2.12
C THR A 165 -16.74 22.32 -2.54
N ASN A 166 -16.39 21.10 -2.11
CA ASN A 166 -16.95 19.84 -2.61
C ASN A 166 -17.00 19.79 -4.16
N ALA A 167 -16.11 20.53 -4.81
CA ALA A 167 -16.09 20.68 -6.25
C ALA A 167 -15.58 19.41 -6.93
N LEU A 168 -16.11 19.12 -8.11
CA LEU A 168 -15.53 18.13 -8.99
C LEU A 168 -14.19 18.65 -9.53
N LEU A 169 -13.24 17.75 -9.76
CA LEU A 169 -12.06 18.11 -10.53
C LEU A 169 -12.49 18.60 -11.91
N GLY A 170 -11.86 19.68 -12.38
CA GLY A 170 -12.07 20.17 -13.74
C GLY A 170 -11.73 19.08 -14.77
N ALA A 171 -12.36 19.14 -15.94
CA ALA A 171 -12.14 18.17 -17.01
C ALA A 171 -10.64 18.01 -17.33
N GLY A 172 -10.17 16.76 -17.42
CA GLY A 172 -8.76 16.43 -17.69
C GLY A 172 -7.81 16.56 -16.50
N LYS A 173 -8.26 17.02 -15.32
CA LYS A 173 -7.43 17.05 -14.10
C LYS A 173 -7.58 15.74 -13.33
N THR A 174 -6.45 15.25 -12.82
CA THR A 174 -6.42 14.04 -11.98
C THR A 174 -5.68 14.31 -10.69
N ASP A 175 -6.27 13.94 -9.56
CA ASP A 175 -5.69 14.09 -8.23
C ASP A 175 -5.95 12.83 -7.39
N THR A 176 -4.89 12.27 -6.80
CA THR A 176 -4.97 11.05 -5.99
C THR A 176 -5.79 11.26 -4.72
N GLY A 177 -5.65 12.42 -4.07
CA GLY A 177 -6.41 12.77 -2.87
C GLY A 177 -7.90 12.87 -3.16
N PHE A 178 -8.27 13.47 -4.28
CA PHE A 178 -9.67 13.52 -4.74
C PHE A 178 -10.24 12.13 -5.02
N LEU A 179 -9.50 11.28 -5.74
CA LEU A 179 -9.93 9.92 -6.05
C LEU A 179 -10.19 9.13 -4.77
N LEU A 180 -9.23 9.12 -3.85
CA LEU A 180 -9.35 8.43 -2.57
C LEU A 180 -10.49 9.02 -1.72
N TYR A 181 -10.66 10.34 -1.72
CA TYR A 181 -11.78 10.99 -1.05
C TYR A 181 -13.13 10.55 -1.61
N CYS A 182 -13.30 10.52 -2.93
CA CYS A 182 -14.51 10.00 -3.57
C CYS A 182 -14.79 8.55 -3.17
N ALA A 183 -13.78 7.68 -3.15
CA ALA A 183 -13.94 6.28 -2.74
C ALA A 183 -14.28 6.14 -1.24
N ALA A 184 -13.78 7.05 -0.41
CA ALA A 184 -13.96 7.04 1.04
C ALA A 184 -15.21 7.78 1.54
N LYS A 185 -15.94 8.54 0.70
CA LYS A 185 -17.05 9.42 1.13
C LYS A 185 -18.08 8.71 2.01
N ASP A 186 -18.52 7.52 1.63
CA ASP A 186 -19.54 6.75 2.37
C ASP A 186 -19.10 6.42 3.80
N VAL A 187 -17.80 6.19 3.97
CA VAL A 187 -17.16 5.77 5.20
C VAL A 187 -16.80 6.96 6.08
N LEU A 188 -16.24 8.01 5.47
CA LEU A 188 -15.83 9.24 6.14
C LEU A 188 -17.04 10.10 6.53
N LYS A 189 -18.11 10.09 5.72
CA LYS A 189 -19.33 10.91 5.89
C LYS A 189 -18.98 12.37 6.16
N PRO A 190 -18.35 13.07 5.20
CA PRO A 190 -17.82 14.42 5.41
C PRO A 190 -18.96 15.43 5.68
N ASP A 191 -18.79 16.25 6.70
CA ASP A 191 -19.63 17.43 6.96
C ASP A 191 -18.84 18.71 6.64
N THR A 192 -18.77 19.04 5.36
CA THR A 192 -17.92 20.13 4.85
C THR A 192 -18.31 21.52 5.36
N ALA A 193 -19.50 21.66 5.96
CA ALA A 193 -19.97 22.91 6.54
C ALA A 193 -19.47 23.12 7.97
N ASN A 194 -19.32 22.03 8.75
CA ASN A 194 -19.07 22.11 10.19
C ASN A 194 -17.75 21.49 10.66
N GLU A 195 -17.06 20.72 9.82
CA GLU A 195 -15.75 20.13 10.17
C GLU A 195 -14.67 20.41 9.12
N THR A 196 -13.43 20.53 9.58
CA THR A 196 -12.24 20.50 8.71
C THR A 196 -11.89 19.05 8.30
N PRO A 197 -11.05 18.85 7.28
CA PRO A 197 -10.49 17.53 6.96
C PRO A 197 -9.89 16.81 8.18
N GLU A 198 -9.13 17.52 9.01
CA GLU A 198 -8.51 16.97 10.22
C GLU A 198 -9.59 16.50 11.21
N GLN A 199 -10.64 17.30 11.43
CA GLN A 199 -11.75 16.97 12.32
C GLN A 199 -12.54 15.74 11.82
N MET A 200 -12.74 15.62 10.51
CA MET A 200 -13.33 14.44 9.88
C MET A 200 -12.50 13.18 10.20
N PHE A 201 -11.17 13.23 10.08
CA PHE A 201 -10.30 12.10 10.42
C PHE A 201 -10.23 11.83 11.93
N ILE A 202 -10.25 12.86 12.78
CA ILE A 202 -10.35 12.69 14.24
C ILE A 202 -11.63 11.90 14.56
N ARG A 203 -12.77 12.29 13.98
CA ARG A 203 -14.05 11.60 14.15
C ARG A 203 -14.02 10.18 13.60
N TYR A 204 -13.36 9.97 12.45
CA TYR A 204 -13.19 8.65 11.84
C TYR A 204 -12.47 7.68 12.78
N PHE A 205 -11.27 8.05 13.23
CA PHE A 205 -10.46 7.20 14.11
C PHE A 205 -11.06 7.06 15.51
N LYS A 206 -11.78 8.06 16.05
CA LYS A 206 -12.51 7.92 17.32
C LYS A 206 -13.50 6.76 17.32
N LYS A 207 -14.14 6.50 16.18
CA LYS A 207 -15.24 5.52 16.05
C LYS A 207 -14.78 4.16 15.56
N ARG A 208 -13.51 3.99 15.18
CA ARG A 208 -13.01 2.78 14.52
C ARG A 208 -11.67 2.36 15.09
N ASN A 209 -11.45 1.05 15.07
CA ASN A 209 -10.11 0.51 15.18
C ASN A 209 -9.59 0.34 13.76
N ALA A 210 -8.68 1.22 13.35
CA ALA A 210 -8.19 1.26 11.98
C ALA A 210 -6.79 0.65 11.91
N VAL A 211 -6.52 -0.05 10.81
CA VAL A 211 -5.19 -0.57 10.49
C VAL A 211 -4.74 0.06 9.20
N PHE A 212 -3.60 0.73 9.22
CA PHE A 212 -3.08 1.42 8.05
C PHE A 212 -1.56 1.43 8.03
N THR A 213 -0.99 1.71 6.87
CA THR A 213 0.45 1.96 6.71
C THR A 213 0.73 3.46 6.64
N ILE A 214 1.80 3.88 7.29
CA ILE A 214 2.22 5.28 7.36
C ILE A 214 3.75 5.38 7.30
N GLY A 215 4.24 6.39 6.57
CA GLY A 215 5.66 6.71 6.53
C GLY A 215 6.08 7.47 7.77
N ILE A 216 7.35 7.33 8.13
CA ILE A 216 7.94 8.11 9.22
C ILE A 216 8.82 9.23 8.66
N VAL A 217 8.99 10.28 9.46
CA VAL A 217 9.83 11.44 9.16
C VAL A 217 10.97 11.56 10.17
N GLY A 218 12.00 12.28 9.78
CA GLY A 218 13.17 12.55 10.63
C GLY A 218 14.17 11.40 10.71
N THR A 219 14.08 10.41 9.83
CA THR A 219 15.04 9.29 9.72
C THR A 219 16.48 9.78 9.62
N ASN A 220 16.73 10.86 8.89
CA ASN A 220 18.07 11.46 8.73
C ASN A 220 18.66 12.07 10.01
N PHE A 221 17.86 12.26 11.08
CA PHE A 221 18.32 12.82 12.35
C PHE A 221 18.60 11.74 13.41
N TYR A 222 18.30 10.48 13.10
CA TYR A 222 18.50 9.36 14.00
C TYR A 222 19.51 8.36 13.42
N GLY A 223 20.22 7.65 14.30
CA GLY A 223 21.25 6.69 13.91
C GLY A 223 20.73 5.34 13.41
N TRP A 224 19.42 5.16 13.30
CA TRP A 224 18.85 3.88 12.85
C TRP A 224 19.17 3.63 11.38
N ASN A 225 19.66 2.44 11.08
CA ASN A 225 20.07 2.01 9.73
C ASN A 225 19.33 0.71 9.35
N ASP A 226 18.94 0.58 8.08
CA ASP A 226 18.28 -0.63 7.56
C ASP A 226 19.24 -1.82 7.36
N GLY A 227 20.53 -1.62 7.65
CA GLY A 227 21.59 -2.61 7.56
C GLY A 227 21.82 -3.12 6.13
N SER A 228 21.31 -2.43 5.10
CA SER A 228 21.37 -2.92 3.73
C SER A 228 22.80 -3.16 3.26
N ASP A 229 23.69 -2.22 3.60
CA ASP A 229 25.10 -2.23 3.18
C ASP A 229 25.85 -3.34 3.91
N PHE A 230 25.72 -3.40 5.23
CA PHE A 230 26.32 -4.46 6.07
C PHE A 230 25.90 -5.86 5.60
N LEU A 231 24.60 -6.07 5.38
CA LEU A 231 24.08 -7.34 4.89
C LEU A 231 24.52 -7.63 3.45
N GLY A 232 24.60 -6.60 2.60
CA GLY A 232 25.07 -6.71 1.23
C GLY A 232 26.50 -7.22 1.18
N ASP A 233 27.39 -6.60 1.94
CA ASP A 233 28.81 -6.98 2.01
C ASP A 233 28.97 -8.38 2.62
N THR A 234 28.34 -8.61 3.77
CA THR A 234 28.48 -9.87 4.55
C THR A 234 27.89 -11.08 3.81
N LEU A 235 26.81 -10.89 3.03
CA LEU A 235 26.11 -11.98 2.37
C LEU A 235 26.42 -12.09 0.87
N SER A 236 27.24 -11.22 0.30
CA SER A 236 27.50 -11.11 -1.14
C SER A 236 27.83 -12.46 -1.81
N GLU A 237 28.85 -13.16 -1.29
CA GLU A 237 29.28 -14.49 -1.79
C GLU A 237 28.16 -15.52 -1.66
N LYS A 238 27.48 -15.56 -0.50
CA LYS A 238 26.38 -16.50 -0.23
C LYS A 238 25.17 -16.25 -1.11
N ILE A 239 24.89 -14.99 -1.45
CA ILE A 239 23.86 -14.62 -2.42
C ILE A 239 24.25 -15.11 -3.81
N GLY A 240 25.52 -14.98 -4.20
CA GLY A 240 26.06 -15.52 -5.45
C GLY A 240 25.89 -17.04 -5.54
N ASP A 241 26.30 -17.77 -4.51
CA ASP A 241 26.11 -19.22 -4.38
C ASP A 241 24.63 -19.60 -4.51
N ASP A 242 23.75 -18.89 -3.80
CA ASP A 242 22.31 -19.11 -3.83
C ASP A 242 21.73 -18.97 -5.24
N ILE A 243 22.17 -17.94 -5.99
CA ILE A 243 21.74 -17.68 -7.38
C ILE A 243 22.24 -18.80 -8.29
N LEU A 244 23.53 -19.15 -8.22
CA LEU A 244 24.14 -20.19 -9.06
C LEU A 244 23.51 -21.57 -8.80
N ALA A 245 23.15 -21.85 -7.55
CA ALA A 245 22.46 -23.08 -7.16
C ALA A 245 20.94 -23.05 -7.48
N GLY A 246 20.41 -21.95 -8.01
CA GLY A 246 18.98 -21.80 -8.30
C GLY A 246 18.10 -21.81 -7.05
N THR A 247 18.66 -21.49 -5.88
CA THR A 247 17.93 -21.45 -4.60
C THR A 247 17.56 -20.02 -4.19
N GLN A 248 16.83 -19.87 -3.08
CA GLN A 248 16.43 -18.57 -2.52
C GLN A 248 16.64 -18.47 -1.00
N LYS A 249 17.44 -19.36 -0.41
CA LYS A 249 17.57 -19.53 1.04
C LYS A 249 18.06 -18.27 1.74
N VAL A 250 19.11 -17.64 1.23
CA VAL A 250 19.73 -16.43 1.79
C VAL A 250 18.80 -15.23 1.63
N ARG A 251 18.14 -15.10 0.47
CA ARG A 251 17.13 -14.05 0.24
C ARG A 251 15.93 -14.19 1.16
N ASP A 252 15.46 -15.42 1.38
CA ASP A 252 14.38 -15.73 2.32
C ASP A 252 14.78 -15.43 3.77
N ALA A 253 16.00 -15.80 4.17
CA ALA A 253 16.52 -15.52 5.50
C ALA A 253 16.61 -14.01 5.75
N LYS A 254 17.09 -13.22 4.76
CA LYS A 254 17.11 -11.76 4.83
C LYS A 254 15.69 -11.19 5.01
N LYS A 255 14.71 -11.66 4.24
CA LYS A 255 13.29 -11.23 4.40
C LYS A 255 12.74 -11.56 5.78
N LYS A 256 12.99 -12.77 6.28
CA LYS A 256 12.58 -13.21 7.63
C LYS A 256 13.22 -12.37 8.73
N LEU A 257 14.49 -11.98 8.58
CA LEU A 257 15.17 -11.07 9.50
C LEU A 257 14.40 -9.74 9.62
N TYR A 258 14.12 -9.06 8.50
CA TYR A 258 13.38 -7.80 8.51
C TYR A 258 11.97 -7.95 9.08
N ALA A 259 11.24 -9.00 8.69
CA ALA A 259 9.90 -9.29 9.21
C ALA A 259 9.89 -9.54 10.73
N SER A 260 11.01 -10.01 11.29
CA SER A 260 11.17 -10.29 12.72
C SER A 260 11.64 -9.09 13.55
N LEU A 261 11.91 -7.94 12.92
CA LEU A 261 12.32 -6.73 13.65
C LEU A 261 11.19 -6.27 14.56
N ARG A 262 11.49 -6.09 15.85
CA ARG A 262 10.53 -5.48 16.76
C ARG A 262 10.42 -4.00 16.42
N VAL A 263 9.17 -3.54 16.31
CA VAL A 263 8.83 -2.13 16.11
C VAL A 263 8.01 -1.66 17.30
N SER A 264 8.27 -0.43 17.73
CA SER A 264 7.57 0.24 18.82
C SER A 264 7.12 1.61 18.34
N VAL A 265 5.82 1.85 18.40
CA VAL A 265 5.20 3.14 18.08
C VAL A 265 4.56 3.68 19.35
N GLN A 266 5.04 4.82 19.85
CA GLN A 266 4.68 5.35 21.17
C GLN A 266 4.44 6.85 21.14
N ALA A 267 3.39 7.30 21.83
CA ALA A 267 3.15 8.72 22.05
C ALA A 267 4.12 9.29 23.09
N GLU A 268 4.63 10.49 22.84
CA GLU A 268 5.55 11.22 23.72
C GLU A 268 4.89 12.53 24.19
N PRO A 269 3.93 12.49 25.13
CA PRO A 269 3.20 13.69 25.57
C PRO A 269 4.09 14.76 26.23
N TYR A 270 5.29 14.37 26.66
CA TYR A 270 6.28 15.25 27.30
C TYR A 270 7.42 15.63 26.34
N ASN A 271 7.27 15.37 25.04
CA ASN A 271 8.25 15.81 24.06
C ASN A 271 8.34 17.35 24.07
N PRO A 272 9.54 17.95 24.20
CA PRO A 272 9.69 19.39 24.40
C PRO A 272 9.34 20.23 23.16
N HIS A 273 9.18 19.61 21.98
CA HIS A 273 8.92 20.30 20.72
C HIS A 273 7.50 20.09 20.19
N ASP A 274 6.88 18.93 20.45
CA ASP A 274 5.53 18.62 20.02
C ASP A 274 4.83 17.68 21.02
N ALA A 275 3.85 18.20 21.77
CA ALA A 275 3.08 17.42 22.74
C ALA A 275 2.25 16.28 22.11
N ASN A 276 2.09 16.28 20.78
CA ASN A 276 1.42 15.21 20.04
C ASN A 276 2.39 14.21 19.41
N ALA A 277 3.70 14.35 19.64
CA ALA A 277 4.71 13.49 19.02
C ALA A 277 4.38 12.00 19.21
N ILE A 278 4.49 11.23 18.13
CA ILE A 278 4.44 9.77 18.16
C ILE A 278 5.75 9.25 17.58
N SER A 279 6.61 8.73 18.44
CA SER A 279 7.90 8.17 18.07
C SER A 279 7.76 6.78 17.50
N VAL A 280 8.59 6.46 16.52
CA VAL A 280 8.74 5.13 15.94
C VAL A 280 10.18 4.68 16.18
N SER A 281 10.32 3.54 16.85
CA SER A 281 11.59 2.85 17.08
C SER A 281 11.53 1.45 16.49
N ALA A 282 12.64 0.98 15.94
CA ALA A 282 12.78 -0.37 15.41
C ALA A 282 14.10 -0.97 15.88
N GLU A 283 14.19 -2.30 15.91
CA GLU A 283 15.48 -2.96 16.16
C GLU A 283 16.50 -2.57 15.09
N ASP A 284 17.73 -2.31 15.51
CA ASP A 284 18.85 -2.14 14.59
C ASP A 284 19.20 -3.49 13.93
N VAL A 285 19.31 -3.48 12.61
CA VAL A 285 19.47 -4.71 11.81
C VAL A 285 20.83 -5.35 12.07
N CYS A 286 21.90 -4.57 12.09
CA CYS A 286 23.26 -5.05 12.33
C CYS A 286 23.39 -5.63 13.74
N ALA A 287 22.90 -4.90 14.74
CA ALA A 287 22.94 -5.32 16.13
C ALA A 287 22.15 -6.61 16.37
N LYS A 288 20.99 -6.78 15.71
CA LYS A 288 20.20 -8.01 15.79
C LYS A 288 20.93 -9.21 15.17
N VAL A 289 21.60 -9.04 14.03
CA VAL A 289 22.42 -10.10 13.41
C VAL A 289 23.57 -10.51 14.32
N LEU A 290 24.19 -9.55 15.02
CA LEU A 290 25.27 -9.79 15.98
C LEU A 290 24.79 -10.29 17.36
N GLY A 291 23.49 -10.56 17.54
CA GLY A 291 22.93 -11.09 18.79
C GLY A 291 22.70 -10.05 19.89
N ASN A 292 22.83 -8.75 19.58
CA ASN A 292 22.64 -7.64 20.51
C ASN A 292 21.46 -6.76 20.09
N ALA A 293 20.28 -7.36 19.94
CA ALA A 293 19.09 -6.66 19.45
C ALA A 293 18.64 -5.58 20.45
N GLY A 294 18.56 -4.33 19.99
CA GLY A 294 18.07 -3.19 20.76
C GLY A 294 17.21 -2.27 19.90
N LEU A 295 16.15 -1.71 20.49
CA LEU A 295 15.33 -0.71 19.82
C LEU A 295 16.10 0.61 19.74
N GLN A 296 16.20 1.16 18.53
CA GLN A 296 16.67 2.51 18.31
C GLN A 296 15.56 3.34 17.66
N ARG A 297 15.52 4.63 17.97
CA ARG A 297 14.54 5.54 17.36
C ARG A 297 14.84 5.64 15.86
N ALA A 298 13.84 5.35 15.05
CA ALA A 298 13.91 5.46 13.59
C ALA A 298 13.32 6.79 13.09
N GLY A 299 12.40 7.39 13.85
CA GLY A 299 11.80 8.68 13.48
C GLY A 299 10.51 8.95 14.25
N TYR A 300 9.63 9.75 13.64
CA TYR A 300 8.29 10.03 14.14
C TYR A 300 7.24 9.89 13.04
N ILE A 301 5.99 9.66 13.45
CA ILE A 301 4.85 10.00 12.59
C ILE A 301 4.84 11.53 12.41
N ARG A 302 4.56 12.00 11.18
CA ARG A 302 4.48 13.43 10.89
C ARG A 302 3.54 14.14 11.86
N ALA A 303 3.96 15.31 12.36
CA ALA A 303 3.27 16.05 13.42
C ALA A 303 1.75 16.23 13.20
N THR A 304 1.31 16.56 11.99
CA THR A 304 -0.12 16.72 11.69
C THR A 304 -0.90 15.40 11.78
N GLY A 305 -0.35 14.31 11.25
CA GLY A 305 -0.93 12.98 11.41
C GLY A 305 -0.94 12.54 12.88
N ALA A 306 0.15 12.80 13.61
CA ALA A 306 0.26 12.48 15.02
C ALA A 306 -0.78 13.25 15.86
N ALA A 307 -0.98 14.55 15.61
CA ALA A 307 -2.00 15.35 16.27
C ALA A 307 -3.42 14.82 16.05
N ILE A 308 -3.75 14.41 14.82
CA ILE A 308 -5.05 13.78 14.51
C ILE A 308 -5.24 12.49 15.32
N LEU A 309 -4.23 11.61 15.33
CA LEU A 309 -4.28 10.33 16.05
C LEU A 309 -4.36 10.53 17.56
N ARG A 310 -3.58 11.46 18.12
CA ARG A 310 -3.60 11.79 19.56
C ARG A 310 -4.93 12.41 19.98
N ALA A 311 -5.52 13.28 19.15
CA ALA A 311 -6.84 13.83 19.41
C ALA A 311 -7.95 12.76 19.29
N ALA A 312 -7.76 11.76 18.42
CA ALA A 312 -8.71 10.67 18.25
C ALA A 312 -8.63 9.60 19.35
N LYS A 313 -7.41 9.30 19.81
CA LYS A 313 -7.08 8.24 20.77
C LYS A 313 -6.20 8.79 21.91
N PRO A 314 -6.70 9.75 22.72
CA PRO A 314 -5.87 10.49 23.69
C PRO A 314 -5.23 9.60 24.77
N ASN A 315 -5.90 8.50 25.13
CA ASN A 315 -5.43 7.55 26.15
C ASN A 315 -4.52 6.45 25.59
N THR A 316 -4.24 6.46 24.28
CA THR A 316 -3.37 5.48 23.64
C THR A 316 -1.94 5.99 23.62
N PHE A 317 -1.09 5.40 24.47
CA PHE A 317 0.33 5.73 24.56
C PHE A 317 1.22 4.79 23.74
N ARG A 318 0.74 3.57 23.46
CA ARG A 318 1.43 2.58 22.66
C ARG A 318 0.48 2.04 21.60
N PHE A 319 0.95 2.01 20.37
CA PHE A 319 0.22 1.49 19.24
C PHE A 319 0.79 0.12 18.87
N ASN A 320 -0.08 -0.82 18.51
CA ASN A 320 0.39 -2.06 17.90
C ASN A 320 0.93 -1.71 16.52
N ALA A 321 2.14 -2.15 16.24
CA ALA A 321 2.79 -1.84 14.99
C ALA A 321 3.81 -2.89 14.58
N ARG A 322 4.05 -2.96 13.28
CA ARG A 322 5.13 -3.75 12.68
C ARG A 322 5.71 -3.02 11.48
N LEU A 323 6.92 -3.43 11.09
CA LEU A 323 7.52 -2.95 9.85
C LEU A 323 6.67 -3.44 8.66
N ALA A 324 6.30 -2.53 7.75
CA ALA A 324 5.59 -2.87 6.53
C ALA A 324 6.54 -2.90 5.33
N ARG A 325 7.34 -1.84 5.17
CA ARG A 325 8.30 -1.68 4.08
C ARG A 325 9.49 -0.82 4.49
N ILE A 326 10.63 -1.06 3.86
CA ILE A 326 11.79 -0.18 3.85
C ILE A 326 12.11 0.13 2.38
N GLY A 327 12.05 1.40 2.01
CA GLY A 327 12.19 1.86 0.64
C GLY A 327 11.09 2.85 0.28
N ASP A 328 10.88 3.01 -1.02
CA ASP A 328 10.19 4.16 -1.63
C ASP A 328 9.00 4.75 -0.82
N MET A 329 9.15 6.04 -0.55
CA MET A 329 8.16 7.08 -0.18
C MET A 329 8.24 8.22 -1.22
N GLN A 330 8.26 7.81 -2.49
CA GLN A 330 8.39 8.48 -3.79
C GLN A 330 9.44 9.57 -4.01
N ASN A 331 10.59 9.48 -3.34
CA ASN A 331 11.94 9.79 -3.90
C ASN A 331 13.02 9.87 -2.80
N GLY A 332 12.70 9.58 -1.54
CA GLY A 332 13.71 9.35 -0.50
C GLY A 332 14.12 7.88 -0.45
N ARG A 333 15.35 7.57 -0.89
CA ARG A 333 16.04 6.31 -0.52
C ARG A 333 16.10 6.29 1.02
N GLY A 334 15.40 5.35 1.67
CA GLY A 334 15.33 5.26 3.14
C GLY A 334 13.97 5.55 3.79
N GLY A 335 12.87 5.57 3.03
CA GLY A 335 11.52 5.62 3.61
C GLY A 335 11.24 4.39 4.48
N ILE A 336 10.94 4.60 5.76
CA ILE A 336 10.49 3.51 6.65
C ILE A 336 8.98 3.64 6.77
N VAL A 337 8.28 2.56 6.43
CA VAL A 337 6.83 2.47 6.50
C VAL A 337 6.46 1.45 7.56
N VAL A 338 5.64 1.88 8.51
CA VAL A 338 5.10 1.01 9.55
C VAL A 338 3.62 0.79 9.32
N ARG A 339 3.16 -0.44 9.61
CA ARG A 339 1.74 -0.74 9.77
C ARG A 339 1.37 -0.47 11.22
N VAL A 340 0.33 0.32 11.44
CA VAL A 340 -0.12 0.76 12.77
C VAL A 340 -1.59 0.43 12.94
N GLU A 341 -1.95 -0.02 14.13
CA GLU A 341 -3.33 -0.21 14.59
C GLU A 341 -3.67 0.89 15.62
N VAL A 342 -4.76 1.62 15.41
CA VAL A 342 -5.18 2.78 16.23
C VAL A 342 -6.59 2.68 16.78
#